data_AF-A0A2E2B032-F1
#
_entry.id   AF-A0A2E2B032-F1
#
_cell.length_a   1.000
_cell.length_b   1.000
_cell.length_c   1.000
_cell.angle_alpha   90.00
_cell.angle_beta   90.00
_cell.angle_gamma   90.00
#
_symmetry.space_group_name_H-M   'P 1'
#
loop_
_entity.id
_entity.type
_entity.pdbx_description
1 polymer ?
#
loop_
_entity_poly.entity_id
_entity_poly.type
_entity_poly.pdbx_seq_one_letter_code
_entity_poly.pdbx_strand_id
1 'polypeptide(L)'
;MKRIFVMYLLAVLLLASSLLKAQDTLELIPTLESCSVYLKADNRQPNQLTVQYRMATDTTWHEGHALSRSDNDSTLRTSLFYLKEETGYQVRVIDANKQVIAQGKFQTWSANPPVARTVFLNAGDFADGGLHLTQGGNASGWIRYVGDGQTVMDVANTANAAIHVENTSHIILENIILKGGIRHGIHLDQASHIIVRNCDISGYARLGTQRIDRDGKYYDENNKAINWDSGINIDQSQRILIEHNFIHDPRSRANSWYYSHPAGPNAIFLRAKGQIVIRYNDMIGSNEHRFNDVIEAYGNGKFDGGFNRDSDIYGNYFAFANDDGIELDGGQCNVRFWGNKVEGTLCGISTAANVHGPSFIFNNLVVNLGDERAKAGSAVKNGGGTTYTHGISHFYHNTFFTKGNGIMAVGYGKDDNRSKFYGISRNNLLALSG
;
A
#
# COMPACT_ATOMS: atom_id res chain seq x y z
N MET A 1 23.99 26.76 -64.92
CA MET A 1 22.73 26.18 -64.39
C MET A 1 23.05 25.01 -63.48
N LYS A 2 22.33 24.88 -62.35
CA LYS A 2 22.41 23.81 -61.32
C LYS A 2 23.41 24.03 -60.17
N ARG A 3 23.03 24.91 -59.25
CA ARG A 3 23.20 24.74 -57.79
C ARG A 3 21.79 24.71 -57.19
N ILE A 4 21.67 24.21 -55.96
CA ILE A 4 20.45 23.99 -55.16
C ILE A 4 19.86 22.59 -55.37
N PHE A 5 20.29 21.62 -54.55
CA PHE A 5 19.44 20.51 -54.06
C PHE A 5 20.12 19.64 -52.99
N VAL A 6 20.86 20.21 -52.02
CA VAL A 6 21.37 19.41 -50.88
C VAL A 6 21.42 20.30 -49.62
N MET A 7 20.26 20.70 -49.09
CA MET A 7 20.23 21.37 -47.78
C MET A 7 18.92 21.20 -46.99
N TYR A 8 18.03 20.29 -47.41
CA TYR A 8 16.75 20.05 -46.71
C TYR A 8 16.64 18.68 -46.01
N LEU A 9 17.60 17.77 -46.17
CA LEU A 9 17.51 16.42 -45.57
C LEU A 9 18.18 16.28 -44.20
N LEU A 10 19.10 17.18 -43.81
CA LEU A 10 19.78 17.10 -42.50
C LEU A 10 18.99 17.76 -41.36
N ALA A 11 18.11 18.72 -41.64
CA ALA A 11 17.31 19.40 -40.61
C ALA A 11 16.20 18.50 -40.05
N VAL A 12 15.65 17.59 -40.87
CA VAL A 12 14.53 16.71 -40.47
C VAL A 12 15.00 15.55 -39.58
N LEU A 13 16.24 15.06 -39.75
CA LEU A 13 16.82 14.01 -38.88
C LEU A 13 17.26 14.52 -37.50
N LEU A 14 17.67 15.80 -37.39
CA LEU A 14 17.99 16.44 -36.11
C LEU A 14 16.74 16.83 -35.29
N LEU A 15 15.62 17.10 -35.96
CA LEU A 15 14.32 17.32 -35.32
C LEU A 15 13.65 16.00 -34.88
N ALA A 16 13.86 14.90 -35.60
CA ALA A 16 13.34 13.58 -35.19
C ALA A 16 14.09 13.01 -33.97
N SER A 17 15.40 13.27 -33.84
CA SER A 17 16.23 12.76 -32.75
C SER A 17 16.06 13.52 -31.42
N SER A 18 15.62 14.79 -31.44
CA SER A 18 15.25 15.54 -30.23
C SER A 18 13.87 15.15 -29.68
N LEU A 19 12.96 14.70 -30.55
CA LEU A 19 11.66 14.15 -30.14
C LEU A 19 11.78 12.75 -29.51
N LEU A 20 12.76 11.94 -29.91
CA LEU A 20 13.00 10.63 -29.28
C LEU A 20 13.67 10.69 -27.90
N LYS A 21 14.34 11.80 -27.53
CA LYS A 21 15.00 11.94 -26.20
C LYS A 21 14.06 12.31 -25.06
N ALA A 22 12.85 12.78 -25.36
CA ALA A 22 11.91 13.31 -24.36
C ALA A 22 11.06 12.22 -23.68
N GLN A 23 11.00 11.01 -24.24
CA GLN A 23 10.14 9.94 -23.74
C GLN A 23 10.81 9.07 -22.66
N ASP A 24 12.15 9.06 -22.60
CA ASP A 24 12.91 8.27 -21.62
C ASP A 24 13.13 8.98 -20.27
N THR A 25 12.71 10.25 -20.13
CA THR A 25 12.93 11.03 -18.91
C THR A 25 11.74 11.00 -17.95
N LEU A 26 10.52 10.72 -18.40
CA LEU A 26 9.30 10.75 -17.58
C LEU A 26 8.62 9.39 -17.50
N GLU A 27 8.61 8.79 -16.31
CA GLU A 27 7.88 7.57 -16.02
C GLU A 27 6.62 7.90 -15.21
N LEU A 28 5.48 7.37 -15.65
CA LEU A 28 4.15 7.64 -15.10
C LEU A 28 3.51 6.30 -14.72
N ILE A 29 3.31 6.08 -13.42
CA ILE A 29 2.76 4.82 -12.90
C ILE A 29 1.40 5.12 -12.26
N PRO A 30 0.29 4.91 -13.00
CA PRO A 30 -1.04 5.18 -12.48
C PRO A 30 -1.51 4.11 -11.49
N THR A 31 -2.49 4.49 -10.68
CA THR A 31 -3.41 3.64 -9.91
C THR A 31 -4.86 4.00 -10.31
N LEU A 32 -5.86 3.76 -9.45
CA LEU A 32 -7.25 4.13 -9.70
C LEU A 32 -7.45 5.66 -9.68
N GLU A 33 -6.96 6.34 -8.64
CA GLU A 33 -7.20 7.78 -8.40
C GLU A 33 -5.91 8.59 -8.25
N SER A 34 -4.75 7.98 -8.51
CA SER A 34 -3.46 8.63 -8.42
C SER A 34 -2.55 8.25 -9.58
N CYS A 35 -1.47 9.01 -9.74
CA CYS A 35 -0.37 8.64 -10.62
C CYS A 35 0.95 9.06 -10.01
N SER A 36 1.85 8.10 -9.81
CA SER A 36 3.24 8.41 -9.51
C SER A 36 3.90 9.02 -10.73
N VAL A 37 4.72 10.03 -10.49
CA VAL A 37 5.49 10.74 -11.50
C VAL A 37 6.95 10.62 -11.13
N TYR A 38 7.77 10.12 -12.05
CA TYR A 38 9.21 10.01 -11.91
C TYR A 38 9.89 10.75 -13.06
N LEU A 39 10.76 11.68 -12.72
CA LEU A 39 11.63 12.38 -13.67
C LEU A 39 13.06 11.89 -13.49
N LYS A 40 13.52 11.06 -14.43
CA LYS A 40 14.84 10.42 -14.46
C LYS A 40 15.87 11.33 -15.10
N ALA A 41 17.13 11.17 -14.66
CA ALA A 41 18.31 11.81 -15.26
C ALA A 41 18.25 13.36 -15.32
N ASP A 42 17.60 14.00 -14.34
CA ASP A 42 17.54 15.46 -14.24
C ASP A 42 18.35 15.99 -13.04
N ASN A 43 19.29 16.91 -13.32
CA ASN A 43 20.17 17.50 -12.30
C ASN A 43 19.59 18.76 -11.64
N ARG A 44 18.42 19.24 -12.07
CA ARG A 44 17.78 20.42 -11.49
C ARG A 44 17.20 20.11 -10.12
N GLN A 45 17.16 21.15 -9.29
CA GLN A 45 16.52 21.08 -7.99
C GLN A 45 14.99 21.01 -8.14
N PRO A 46 14.28 20.31 -7.24
CA PRO A 46 12.84 20.16 -7.37
C PRO A 46 12.07 21.49 -7.45
N ASN A 47 12.55 22.54 -6.77
CA ASN A 47 11.95 23.87 -6.78
C ASN A 47 12.12 24.65 -8.11
N GLN A 48 12.92 24.14 -9.05
CA GLN A 48 13.10 24.72 -10.38
C GLN A 48 12.13 24.14 -11.41
N LEU A 49 11.28 23.20 -11.00
CA LEU A 49 10.44 22.40 -11.85
C LEU A 49 8.99 22.43 -11.36
N THR A 50 8.05 22.40 -12.29
CA THR A 50 6.63 22.30 -11.99
C THR A 50 6.03 21.16 -12.79
N VAL A 51 5.40 20.22 -12.09
CA VAL A 51 4.57 19.19 -12.73
C VAL A 51 3.21 19.79 -13.02
N GLN A 52 2.71 19.62 -14.24
CA GLN A 52 1.36 19.98 -14.63
C GLN A 52 0.67 18.81 -15.28
N TYR A 53 -0.64 18.71 -15.08
CA TYR A 53 -1.47 17.66 -15.64
C TYR A 53 -2.82 18.18 -16.09
N ARG A 54 -3.48 17.42 -16.96
CA ARG A 54 -4.87 17.65 -17.39
C ARG A 54 -5.50 16.36 -17.86
N MET A 55 -6.82 16.25 -17.78
CA MET A 55 -7.53 15.19 -18.52
C MET A 55 -7.26 15.36 -20.01
N ALA A 56 -7.20 14.25 -20.76
CA ALA A 56 -6.90 14.27 -22.19
C ALA A 56 -7.92 15.12 -22.97
N THR A 57 -9.15 15.19 -22.48
CA THR A 57 -10.28 15.96 -23.03
C THR A 57 -10.23 17.45 -22.73
N ASP A 58 -9.45 17.89 -21.74
CA ASP A 58 -9.48 19.26 -21.24
C ASP A 58 -8.40 20.12 -21.91
N THR A 59 -8.53 21.44 -21.91
CA THR A 59 -7.46 22.33 -22.42
C THR A 59 -6.62 22.95 -21.31
N THR A 60 -7.16 23.03 -20.09
CA THR A 60 -6.55 23.71 -18.95
C THR A 60 -5.57 22.80 -18.22
N TRP A 61 -4.38 23.32 -17.94
CA TRP A 61 -3.37 22.62 -17.14
C TRP A 61 -3.52 22.98 -15.66
N HIS A 62 -3.48 21.96 -14.81
CA HIS A 62 -3.44 22.09 -13.37
C HIS A 62 -2.03 21.80 -12.86
N GLU A 63 -1.58 22.51 -11.84
CA GLU A 63 -0.32 22.21 -11.16
C GLU A 63 -0.49 20.97 -10.27
N GLY A 64 0.47 20.05 -10.35
CA GLY A 64 0.57 18.88 -9.49
C GLY A 64 1.37 19.18 -8.21
N HIS A 65 1.46 18.21 -7.32
CA HIS A 65 2.30 18.31 -6.14
C HIS A 65 3.77 18.49 -6.51
N ALA A 66 4.50 19.29 -5.71
CA ALA A 66 5.91 19.56 -5.94
C ALA A 66 6.76 18.27 -6.02
N LEU A 67 7.79 18.29 -6.86
CA LEU A 67 8.76 17.20 -6.90
C LEU A 67 9.56 17.16 -5.59
N SER A 68 9.97 15.97 -5.20
CA SER A 68 10.93 15.71 -4.13
C SER A 68 12.04 14.80 -4.64
N ARG A 69 13.19 14.84 -3.95
CA ARG A 69 14.31 13.95 -4.20
C ARG A 69 14.77 13.39 -2.86
N SER A 70 14.87 12.08 -2.79
CA SER A 70 15.46 11.37 -1.65
C SER A 70 16.97 11.57 -1.69
N ASP A 71 17.62 11.74 -0.54
CA ASP A 71 19.05 12.07 -0.49
C ASP A 71 19.97 10.91 -0.92
N ASN A 72 19.42 9.72 -1.14
CA ASN A 72 20.11 8.50 -1.55
C ASN A 72 19.98 8.18 -3.06
N ASP A 73 19.32 9.02 -3.86
CA ASP A 73 19.33 8.88 -5.32
C ASP A 73 19.11 10.18 -6.09
N SER A 74 19.17 10.10 -7.43
CA SER A 74 19.02 11.24 -8.34
C SER A 74 17.63 11.41 -8.95
N THR A 75 16.68 10.52 -8.66
CA THR A 75 15.38 10.49 -9.32
C THR A 75 14.40 11.42 -8.62
N LEU A 76 13.99 12.48 -9.33
CA LEU A 76 12.92 13.35 -8.87
C LEU A 76 11.59 12.62 -8.99
N ARG A 77 10.73 12.77 -7.98
CA ARG A 77 9.42 12.13 -8.00
C ARG A 77 8.38 12.89 -7.22
N THR A 78 7.12 12.63 -7.55
CA THR A 78 5.93 13.12 -6.86
C THR A 78 4.74 12.25 -7.21
N SER A 79 3.57 12.61 -6.72
CA SER A 79 2.31 12.00 -7.12
C SER A 79 1.29 13.05 -7.57
N LEU A 80 0.43 12.64 -8.49
CA LEU A 80 -0.85 13.28 -8.79
C LEU A 80 -1.94 12.57 -7.98
N PHE A 81 -2.93 13.33 -7.49
CA PHE A 81 -3.94 12.87 -6.54
C PHE A 81 -5.34 13.21 -7.05
N TYR A 82 -6.36 12.51 -6.54
CA TYR A 82 -7.78 12.76 -6.82
C TYR A 82 -8.10 12.77 -8.33
N LEU A 83 -7.46 11.89 -9.08
CA LEU A 83 -7.74 11.65 -10.48
C LEU A 83 -9.03 10.83 -10.61
N LYS A 84 -9.69 10.93 -11.75
CA LYS A 84 -10.83 10.07 -12.07
C LYS A 84 -10.32 8.70 -12.52
N GLU A 85 -10.99 7.65 -12.08
CA GLU A 85 -10.79 6.29 -12.61
C GLU A 85 -11.05 6.22 -14.11
N GLU A 86 -10.46 5.21 -14.76
CA GLU A 86 -10.65 4.93 -16.20
C GLU A 86 -10.55 6.18 -17.09
N THR A 87 -9.65 7.09 -16.75
CA THR A 87 -9.53 8.39 -17.41
C THR A 87 -8.13 8.59 -17.95
N GLY A 88 -8.06 9.09 -19.19
CA GLY A 88 -6.82 9.42 -19.86
C GLY A 88 -6.31 10.80 -19.44
N TYR A 89 -5.03 10.89 -19.13
CA TYR A 89 -4.38 12.12 -18.69
C TYR A 89 -3.15 12.44 -19.53
N GLN A 90 -2.81 13.73 -19.57
CA GLN A 90 -1.53 14.23 -20.06
C GLN A 90 -0.78 14.89 -18.92
N VAL A 91 0.53 14.67 -18.87
CA VAL A 91 1.44 15.26 -17.88
C VAL A 91 2.57 15.96 -18.62
N ARG A 92 2.98 17.11 -18.10
CA ARG A 92 4.20 17.78 -18.50
C ARG A 92 4.96 18.27 -17.29
N VAL A 93 6.28 18.32 -17.40
CA VAL A 93 7.16 19.01 -16.46
C VAL A 93 7.70 20.24 -17.16
N ILE A 94 7.56 21.39 -16.52
CA ILE A 94 8.09 22.66 -17.01
C ILE A 94 9.19 23.19 -16.09
N ASP A 95 10.15 23.91 -16.65
CA ASP A 95 11.18 24.61 -15.87
C ASP A 95 10.75 26.04 -15.47
N ALA A 96 11.64 26.75 -14.79
CA ALA A 96 11.44 28.14 -14.37
C ALA A 96 11.15 29.11 -15.54
N ASN A 97 11.58 28.80 -16.76
CA ASN A 97 11.31 29.58 -17.97
C ASN A 97 10.02 29.13 -18.68
N LYS A 98 9.21 28.30 -18.02
CA LYS A 98 7.97 27.69 -18.53
C LYS A 98 8.19 26.81 -19.77
N GLN A 99 9.42 26.36 -20.01
CA GLN A 99 9.72 25.44 -21.11
C GLN A 99 9.36 24.02 -20.70
N VAL A 100 8.71 23.27 -21.62
CA VAL A 100 8.41 21.85 -21.41
C VAL A 100 9.68 21.04 -21.57
N ILE A 101 10.06 20.32 -20.53
CA ILE A 101 11.31 19.53 -20.49
C ILE A 101 11.06 18.03 -20.59
N ALA A 102 9.85 17.60 -20.24
CA ALA A 102 9.39 16.24 -20.30
C ALA A 102 7.86 16.22 -20.35
N GLN A 103 7.28 15.24 -21.04
CA GLN A 103 5.83 15.08 -21.11
C GLN A 103 5.46 13.63 -21.42
N GLY A 104 4.26 13.22 -21.02
CA GLY A 104 3.77 11.87 -21.19
C GLY A 104 2.26 11.79 -21.07
N LYS A 105 1.73 10.59 -21.29
CA LYS A 105 0.31 10.27 -21.16
C LYS A 105 0.15 8.99 -20.36
N PHE A 106 -0.94 8.88 -19.63
CA PHE A 106 -1.30 7.66 -18.91
C PHE A 106 -2.81 7.51 -18.83
N GLN A 107 -3.25 6.33 -18.39
CA GLN A 107 -4.64 5.99 -18.14
C GLN A 107 -4.73 5.47 -16.69
N THR A 108 -5.61 6.04 -15.88
CA THR A 108 -5.93 5.47 -14.56
C THR A 108 -6.61 4.11 -14.70
N TRP A 109 -6.53 3.28 -13.66
CA TRP A 109 -7.08 1.93 -13.73
C TRP A 109 -8.60 1.99 -13.79
N SER A 110 -9.22 0.92 -14.31
CA SER A 110 -10.64 0.65 -14.11
C SER A 110 -10.77 -0.34 -12.96
N ALA A 111 -11.69 -0.08 -12.03
CA ALA A 111 -12.12 -1.08 -11.05
C ALA A 111 -12.90 -2.24 -11.70
N ASN A 112 -13.34 -2.09 -12.95
CA ASN A 112 -14.18 -3.06 -13.66
C ASN A 112 -13.48 -3.56 -14.94
N PRO A 113 -12.40 -4.35 -14.82
CA PRO A 113 -11.73 -4.90 -15.99
C PRO A 113 -12.66 -5.86 -16.77
N PRO A 114 -12.40 -6.09 -18.07
CA PRO A 114 -13.22 -6.98 -18.87
C PRO A 114 -13.18 -8.41 -18.32
N VAL A 115 -14.34 -9.07 -18.23
CA VAL A 115 -14.49 -10.44 -17.72
C VAL A 115 -14.78 -11.39 -18.87
N ALA A 116 -13.91 -12.39 -19.08
CA ALA A 116 -14.14 -13.43 -20.09
C ALA A 116 -14.85 -14.66 -19.52
N ARG A 117 -14.68 -14.94 -18.23
CA ARG A 117 -15.27 -16.10 -17.56
C ARG A 117 -15.70 -15.76 -16.15
N THR A 118 -16.92 -16.15 -15.77
CA THR A 118 -17.38 -16.14 -14.39
C THR A 118 -17.52 -17.57 -13.87
N VAL A 119 -17.02 -17.82 -12.68
CA VAL A 119 -17.12 -19.08 -11.92
C VAL A 119 -17.92 -18.79 -10.67
N PHE A 120 -19.07 -19.44 -10.53
CA PHE A 120 -19.91 -19.32 -9.34
C PHE A 120 -19.44 -20.35 -8.30
N LEU A 121 -18.99 -19.85 -7.16
CA LEU A 121 -18.43 -20.67 -6.10
C LEU A 121 -19.54 -21.23 -5.19
N ASN A 122 -19.34 -22.45 -4.72
CA ASN A 122 -20.15 -23.12 -3.72
C ASN A 122 -19.23 -23.82 -2.69
N ALA A 123 -19.78 -24.26 -1.57
CA ALA A 123 -18.98 -24.88 -0.50
C ALA A 123 -18.22 -26.14 -0.94
N GLY A 124 -18.73 -26.87 -1.95
CA GLY A 124 -18.07 -28.03 -2.52
C GLY A 124 -16.75 -27.72 -3.21
N ASP A 125 -16.57 -26.50 -3.72
CA ASP A 125 -15.31 -26.07 -4.37
C ASP A 125 -14.13 -25.97 -3.38
N PHE A 126 -14.43 -25.98 -2.06
CA PHE A 126 -13.46 -25.85 -0.97
C PHE A 126 -13.25 -27.18 -0.21
N ALA A 127 -13.97 -28.23 -0.57
CA ALA A 127 -14.01 -29.50 0.19
C ALA A 127 -12.65 -30.21 0.27
N ASP A 128 -11.80 -30.02 -0.73
CA ASP A 128 -10.49 -30.69 -0.84
C ASP A 128 -9.34 -29.82 -0.29
N GLY A 129 -9.57 -29.16 0.84
CA GLY A 129 -8.54 -28.32 1.47
C GLY A 129 -8.41 -26.94 0.83
N GLY A 130 -9.55 -26.29 0.57
CA GLY A 130 -9.61 -24.92 0.05
C GLY A 130 -9.50 -24.81 -1.47
N LEU A 131 -9.55 -23.57 -1.95
CA LEU A 131 -9.54 -23.26 -3.38
C LEU A 131 -8.15 -22.84 -3.85
N HIS A 132 -7.52 -23.64 -4.71
CA HIS A 132 -6.20 -23.35 -5.27
C HIS A 132 -6.29 -22.91 -6.73
N LEU A 133 -5.89 -21.66 -7.00
CA LEU A 133 -5.97 -21.01 -8.29
C LEU A 133 -4.57 -20.82 -8.88
N THR A 134 -4.23 -21.64 -9.86
CA THR A 134 -2.95 -21.58 -10.61
C THR A 134 -3.13 -21.04 -12.04
N GLN A 135 -4.37 -20.81 -12.47
CA GLN A 135 -4.71 -20.31 -13.80
C GLN A 135 -5.61 -19.08 -13.71
N GLY A 136 -5.30 -18.11 -14.55
CA GLY A 136 -5.91 -16.80 -14.56
C GLY A 136 -6.25 -16.32 -15.97
N GLY A 137 -6.80 -15.12 -16.07
CA GLY A 137 -7.17 -14.52 -17.35
C GLY A 137 -6.01 -13.79 -18.03
N ASN A 138 -6.37 -12.79 -18.83
CA ASN A 138 -5.43 -11.83 -19.40
C ASN A 138 -6.07 -10.43 -19.45
N ALA A 139 -5.32 -9.44 -19.93
CA ALA A 139 -5.76 -8.05 -19.96
C ALA A 139 -7.08 -7.81 -20.72
N SER A 140 -7.41 -8.65 -21.71
CA SER A 140 -8.66 -8.57 -22.48
C SER A 140 -9.83 -9.34 -21.85
N GLY A 141 -9.56 -10.15 -20.81
CA GLY A 141 -10.56 -11.04 -20.23
C GLY A 141 -10.08 -11.71 -18.96
N TRP A 142 -10.53 -11.19 -17.82
CA TRP A 142 -10.25 -11.69 -16.48
C TRP A 142 -11.17 -12.87 -16.16
N ILE A 143 -10.75 -13.67 -15.17
CA ILE A 143 -11.60 -14.71 -14.61
C ILE A 143 -12.15 -14.22 -13.27
N ARG A 144 -13.47 -14.15 -13.16
CA ARG A 144 -14.16 -13.78 -11.93
C ARG A 144 -14.64 -15.03 -11.20
N TYR A 145 -14.17 -15.23 -9.97
CA TYR A 145 -14.70 -16.22 -9.04
C TYR A 145 -15.61 -15.47 -8.06
N VAL A 146 -16.88 -15.83 -8.04
CA VAL A 146 -17.91 -15.08 -7.32
C VAL A 146 -18.73 -15.99 -6.41
N GLY A 147 -18.88 -15.59 -5.15
CA GLY A 147 -19.80 -16.22 -4.20
C GLY A 147 -21.21 -15.62 -4.29
N ASP A 148 -22.16 -16.23 -3.60
CA ASP A 148 -23.54 -15.76 -3.51
C ASP A 148 -23.75 -14.69 -2.42
N GLY A 149 -22.71 -14.38 -1.62
CA GLY A 149 -22.79 -13.44 -0.50
C GLY A 149 -23.62 -13.95 0.68
N GLN A 150 -23.87 -15.26 0.75
CA GLN A 150 -24.69 -15.90 1.78
C GLN A 150 -24.06 -17.18 2.31
N THR A 151 -23.50 -17.99 1.42
CA THR A 151 -22.87 -19.26 1.74
C THR A 151 -21.49 -19.03 2.33
N VAL A 152 -21.28 -19.53 3.54
CA VAL A 152 -19.97 -19.55 4.20
C VAL A 152 -19.11 -20.66 3.61
N MET A 153 -18.00 -20.29 2.98
CA MET A 153 -16.97 -21.21 2.51
C MET A 153 -16.00 -21.49 3.67
N ASP A 154 -16.36 -22.45 4.54
CA ASP A 154 -15.57 -22.82 5.73
C ASP A 154 -14.58 -23.94 5.40
N VAL A 155 -13.28 -23.62 5.34
CA VAL A 155 -12.20 -24.62 5.15
C VAL A 155 -11.67 -25.17 6.48
N ALA A 156 -12.21 -24.71 7.62
CA ALA A 156 -11.68 -24.99 8.95
C ALA A 156 -10.15 -24.84 8.98
N ASN A 157 -9.44 -25.93 9.33
CA ASN A 157 -7.98 -25.97 9.45
C ASN A 157 -7.36 -27.02 8.53
N THR A 158 -7.99 -27.29 7.38
CA THR A 158 -7.53 -28.34 6.46
C THR A 158 -6.51 -27.82 5.44
N ALA A 159 -6.35 -26.50 5.32
CA ALA A 159 -5.51 -25.85 4.33
C ALA A 159 -4.73 -24.67 4.92
N ASN A 160 -3.52 -24.40 4.40
CA ASN A 160 -2.73 -23.25 4.85
C ASN A 160 -3.45 -21.91 4.63
N ALA A 161 -4.09 -21.77 3.47
CA ALA A 161 -4.98 -20.67 3.13
C ALA A 161 -6.32 -21.21 2.62
N ALA A 162 -7.42 -20.50 2.86
CA ALA A 162 -8.73 -20.92 2.35
C ALA A 162 -8.86 -20.70 0.83
N ILE A 163 -8.27 -19.61 0.32
CA ILE A 163 -8.01 -19.40 -1.11
C ILE A 163 -6.51 -19.17 -1.30
N HIS A 164 -5.88 -19.91 -2.22
CA HIS A 164 -4.49 -19.71 -2.62
C HIS A 164 -4.43 -19.35 -4.10
N VAL A 165 -3.98 -18.14 -4.42
CA VAL A 165 -3.72 -17.68 -5.79
C VAL A 165 -2.22 -17.72 -6.00
N GLU A 166 -1.75 -18.65 -6.81
CA GLU A 166 -0.33 -18.95 -6.95
C GLU A 166 0.14 -18.69 -8.38
N ASN A 167 1.18 -17.87 -8.52
CA ASN A 167 1.91 -17.66 -9.79
C ASN A 167 1.01 -17.34 -10.98
N THR A 168 -0.08 -16.60 -10.74
CA THR A 168 -1.10 -16.33 -11.76
C THR A 168 -1.64 -14.90 -11.69
N SER A 169 -2.51 -14.53 -12.64
CA SER A 169 -2.94 -13.13 -12.78
C SER A 169 -4.33 -12.95 -13.38
N HIS A 170 -4.85 -11.72 -13.34
CA HIS A 170 -6.12 -11.33 -13.95
C HIS A 170 -7.30 -12.14 -13.38
N ILE A 171 -7.40 -12.12 -12.05
CA ILE A 171 -8.43 -12.80 -11.27
C ILE A 171 -9.20 -11.76 -10.45
N ILE A 172 -10.52 -11.95 -10.38
CA ILE A 172 -11.41 -11.24 -9.46
C ILE A 172 -11.94 -12.27 -8.46
N LEU A 173 -11.76 -12.04 -7.17
CA LEU A 173 -12.45 -12.72 -6.08
C LEU A 173 -13.53 -11.77 -5.57
N GLU A 174 -14.80 -12.15 -5.67
CA GLU A 174 -15.94 -11.25 -5.46
C GLU A 174 -17.03 -11.89 -4.62
N ASN A 175 -17.58 -11.18 -3.63
CA ASN A 175 -18.79 -11.60 -2.91
C ASN A 175 -18.66 -12.97 -2.21
N ILE A 176 -17.49 -13.25 -1.64
CA ILE A 176 -17.19 -14.53 -0.97
C ILE A 176 -17.23 -14.33 0.56
N ILE A 177 -18.00 -15.16 1.25
CA ILE A 177 -17.91 -15.27 2.72
C ILE A 177 -16.98 -16.44 3.02
N LEU A 178 -15.82 -16.16 3.61
CA LEU A 178 -14.73 -17.08 3.81
C LEU A 178 -14.47 -17.28 5.30
N LYS A 179 -14.36 -18.54 5.71
CA LYS A 179 -13.99 -18.89 7.08
C LYS A 179 -12.89 -19.93 7.11
N GLY A 180 -11.92 -19.73 7.98
CA GLY A 180 -10.85 -20.70 8.18
C GLY A 180 -9.56 -20.37 7.44
N GLY A 181 -8.73 -21.39 7.31
CA GLY A 181 -7.36 -21.29 6.83
C GLY A 181 -6.40 -21.31 8.01
N ILE A 182 -5.47 -22.28 8.00
CA ILE A 182 -4.53 -22.51 9.11
C ILE A 182 -3.78 -21.21 9.40
N ARG A 183 -3.31 -20.50 8.36
CA ARG A 183 -2.60 -19.22 8.49
C ARG A 183 -3.36 -18.06 7.86
N HIS A 184 -3.95 -18.26 6.68
CA HIS A 184 -4.51 -17.16 5.91
C HIS A 184 -5.93 -17.40 5.43
N GLY A 185 -6.73 -16.34 5.30
CA GLY A 185 -7.97 -16.43 4.54
C GLY A 185 -7.64 -16.57 3.05
N ILE A 186 -7.02 -15.55 2.49
CA ILE A 186 -6.59 -15.49 1.09
C ILE A 186 -5.09 -15.31 1.02
N HIS A 187 -4.39 -16.15 0.26
CA HIS A 187 -2.97 -16.02 -0.01
C HIS A 187 -2.73 -15.69 -1.48
N LEU A 188 -2.14 -14.53 -1.76
CA LEU A 188 -1.70 -14.08 -3.08
C LEU A 188 -0.19 -14.27 -3.16
N ASP A 189 0.26 -15.39 -3.75
CA ASP A 189 1.66 -15.78 -3.88
C ASP A 189 2.14 -15.50 -5.30
N GLN A 190 3.05 -14.52 -5.43
CA GLN A 190 3.63 -14.11 -6.72
C GLN A 190 2.56 -13.80 -7.78
N ALA A 191 1.42 -13.30 -7.33
CA ALA A 191 0.28 -12.97 -8.15
C ALA A 191 0.37 -11.53 -8.70
N SER A 192 -0.36 -11.27 -9.78
CA SER A 192 -0.55 -9.89 -10.24
C SER A 192 -1.90 -9.65 -10.87
N HIS A 193 -2.35 -8.39 -10.96
CA HIS A 193 -3.64 -8.06 -11.54
C HIS A 193 -4.76 -8.85 -10.84
N ILE A 194 -4.87 -8.65 -9.53
CA ILE A 194 -5.88 -9.32 -8.70
C ILE A 194 -6.82 -8.26 -8.13
N ILE A 195 -8.12 -8.55 -8.14
CA ILE A 195 -9.11 -7.80 -7.37
C ILE A 195 -9.69 -8.74 -6.31
N VAL A 196 -9.66 -8.33 -5.05
CA VAL A 196 -10.40 -8.97 -3.95
C VAL A 196 -11.43 -7.97 -3.47
N ARG A 197 -12.71 -8.27 -3.65
CA ARG A 197 -13.76 -7.32 -3.31
C ARG A 197 -15.02 -7.91 -2.73
N ASN A 198 -15.64 -7.12 -1.84
CA ASN A 198 -16.90 -7.47 -1.20
C ASN A 198 -16.85 -8.85 -0.54
N CYS A 199 -15.71 -9.22 0.04
CA CYS A 199 -15.56 -10.47 0.78
C CYS A 199 -15.65 -10.24 2.28
N ASP A 200 -16.23 -11.21 2.99
CA ASP A 200 -16.19 -11.34 4.45
C ASP A 200 -15.15 -12.43 4.77
N ILE A 201 -14.13 -12.11 5.58
CA ILE A 201 -12.98 -12.97 5.83
C ILE A 201 -12.74 -13.07 7.34
N SER A 202 -12.98 -14.27 7.88
CA SER A 202 -12.84 -14.54 9.30
C SER A 202 -12.28 -15.93 9.62
N GLY A 203 -12.01 -16.20 10.89
CA GLY A 203 -11.64 -17.54 11.34
C GLY A 203 -10.30 -18.06 10.82
N TYR A 204 -9.42 -17.20 10.32
CA TYR A 204 -8.06 -17.56 9.92
C TYR A 204 -7.10 -17.56 11.14
N ALA A 205 -5.80 -17.78 10.89
CA ALA A 205 -4.70 -17.75 11.86
C ALA A 205 -4.55 -18.95 12.81
N ARG A 206 -3.29 -19.32 13.07
CA ARG A 206 -2.93 -20.47 13.90
C ARG A 206 -3.27 -20.20 15.36
N LEU A 207 -3.77 -21.24 16.03
CA LEU A 207 -3.87 -21.28 17.49
C LEU A 207 -2.50 -21.60 18.08
N GLY A 208 -2.24 -21.06 19.26
CA GLY A 208 -1.03 -21.34 20.02
C GLY A 208 -1.22 -21.09 21.50
N THR A 209 -0.22 -21.45 22.28
CA THR A 209 -0.19 -21.19 23.73
C THR A 209 0.63 -19.94 24.01
N GLN A 210 0.07 -18.98 24.76
CA GLN A 210 0.82 -17.79 25.17
C GLN A 210 1.91 -18.17 26.18
N ARG A 211 3.17 -17.79 25.90
CA ARG A 211 4.33 -18.11 26.73
C ARG A 211 4.76 -16.93 27.57
N ILE A 212 4.02 -16.70 28.66
CA ILE A 212 4.30 -15.64 29.65
C ILE A 212 5.68 -15.83 30.30
N ASP A 213 6.13 -17.07 30.41
CA ASP A 213 7.45 -17.44 30.91
C ASP A 213 8.62 -17.09 29.95
N ARG A 214 8.32 -16.57 28.76
CA ARG A 214 9.30 -16.16 27.73
C ARG A 214 9.14 -14.67 27.41
N ASP A 215 8.54 -14.37 26.27
CA ASP A 215 8.33 -13.02 25.72
C ASP A 215 6.84 -12.69 25.57
N GLY A 216 5.96 -13.53 26.16
CA GLY A 216 4.51 -13.37 26.15
C GLY A 216 3.84 -13.55 24.79
N LYS A 217 4.57 -13.99 23.75
CA LYS A 217 4.03 -14.33 22.44
C LYS A 217 3.30 -15.67 22.47
N TYR A 218 2.49 -15.92 21.45
CA TYR A 218 1.87 -17.22 21.20
C TYR A 218 2.82 -18.13 20.44
N TYR A 219 2.92 -19.38 20.87
CA TYR A 219 3.78 -20.40 20.26
C TYR A 219 2.96 -21.59 19.78
N ASP A 220 3.34 -22.14 18.63
CA ASP A 220 2.76 -23.38 18.09
C ASP A 220 3.29 -24.63 18.82
N GLU A 221 2.78 -25.80 18.42
CA GLU A 221 3.18 -27.11 18.98
C GLU A 221 4.67 -27.43 18.81
N ASN A 222 5.34 -26.80 17.84
CA ASN A 222 6.78 -26.93 17.59
C ASN A 222 7.60 -25.88 18.35
N ASN A 223 6.97 -25.16 19.28
CA ASN A 223 7.58 -24.11 20.09
C ASN A 223 8.20 -22.97 19.23
N LYS A 224 7.56 -22.66 18.10
CA LYS A 224 7.85 -21.49 17.27
C LYS A 224 6.83 -20.38 17.50
N ALA A 225 7.31 -19.14 17.63
CA ALA A 225 6.43 -17.98 17.78
C ALA A 225 5.54 -17.82 16.54
N ILE A 226 4.25 -17.61 16.75
CA ILE A 226 3.26 -17.38 15.70
C ILE A 226 3.30 -15.90 15.33
N ASN A 227 3.47 -15.62 14.04
CA ASN A 227 3.35 -14.29 13.46
C ASN A 227 2.98 -14.37 11.98
N TRP A 228 2.57 -13.23 11.42
CA TRP A 228 2.27 -13.03 10.00
C TRP A 228 1.10 -13.85 9.48
N ASP A 229 0.22 -14.31 10.37
CA ASP A 229 -1.04 -14.90 9.93
C ASP A 229 -1.98 -13.76 9.55
N SER A 230 -2.82 -13.91 8.51
CA SER A 230 -3.51 -12.74 7.94
C SER A 230 -4.79 -13.10 7.19
N GLY A 231 -5.79 -12.21 7.23
CA GLY A 231 -7.00 -12.39 6.45
C GLY A 231 -6.67 -12.42 4.96
N ILE A 232 -5.83 -11.46 4.52
CA ILE A 232 -5.23 -11.46 3.19
C ILE A 232 -3.70 -11.37 3.31
N ASN A 233 -3.00 -12.35 2.74
CA ASN A 233 -1.55 -12.36 2.62
C ASN A 233 -1.13 -11.99 1.19
N ILE A 234 -0.32 -10.96 1.04
CA ILE A 234 0.24 -10.53 -0.24
C ILE A 234 1.73 -10.87 -0.23
N ASP A 235 2.16 -11.93 -0.91
CA ASP A 235 3.58 -12.29 -0.97
C ASP A 235 4.14 -12.10 -2.38
N GLN A 236 5.20 -11.30 -2.48
CA GLN A 236 5.92 -10.97 -3.72
C GLN A 236 5.01 -10.62 -4.92
N SER A 237 3.89 -9.94 -4.64
CA SER A 237 2.82 -9.65 -5.59
C SER A 237 2.72 -8.16 -5.93
N GLN A 238 2.08 -7.80 -7.05
CA GLN A 238 1.89 -6.41 -7.52
C GLN A 238 0.56 -6.24 -8.25
N ARG A 239 0.11 -5.00 -8.47
CA ARG A 239 -1.15 -4.74 -9.21
C ARG A 239 -2.34 -5.43 -8.54
N ILE A 240 -2.54 -5.11 -7.27
CA ILE A 240 -3.60 -5.72 -6.45
C ILE A 240 -4.56 -4.61 -6.03
N LEU A 241 -5.87 -4.86 -6.16
CA LEU A 241 -6.93 -4.04 -5.57
C LEU A 241 -7.64 -4.86 -4.50
N ILE A 242 -7.70 -4.33 -3.29
CA ILE A 242 -8.47 -4.88 -2.17
C ILE A 242 -9.52 -3.84 -1.80
N GLU A 243 -10.79 -4.10 -2.08
CA GLU A 243 -11.85 -3.12 -1.85
C GLU A 243 -13.13 -3.68 -1.23
N HIS A 244 -13.78 -2.89 -0.36
CA HIS A 244 -15.08 -3.26 0.21
C HIS A 244 -15.12 -4.60 0.96
N ASN A 245 -13.99 -5.05 1.49
CA ASN A 245 -13.93 -6.29 2.27
C ASN A 245 -14.13 -6.01 3.76
N PHE A 246 -14.68 -7.00 4.47
CA PHE A 246 -14.72 -7.04 5.92
C PHE A 246 -13.75 -8.13 6.40
N ILE A 247 -12.69 -7.74 7.13
CA ILE A 247 -11.64 -8.64 7.61
C ILE A 247 -11.60 -8.57 9.13
N HIS A 248 -11.94 -9.68 9.80
CA HIS A 248 -12.22 -9.66 11.23
C HIS A 248 -12.05 -11.05 11.87
N ASP A 249 -12.16 -11.10 13.20
CA ASP A 249 -12.24 -12.31 14.02
C ASP A 249 -11.25 -13.44 13.60
N PRO A 250 -9.92 -13.17 13.63
CA PRO A 250 -8.95 -14.26 13.56
C PRO A 250 -9.18 -15.22 14.74
N ARG A 251 -8.84 -16.50 14.56
CA ARG A 251 -8.97 -17.51 15.63
C ARG A 251 -8.05 -17.25 16.81
N SER A 252 -6.92 -16.58 16.58
CA SER A 252 -5.95 -16.21 17.60
C SER A 252 -5.91 -14.71 17.84
N ARG A 253 -4.95 -14.25 18.64
CA ARG A 253 -4.73 -12.84 18.99
C ARG A 253 -3.24 -12.57 19.14
N ALA A 254 -2.83 -11.31 19.05
CA ALA A 254 -1.47 -10.91 19.34
C ALA A 254 -1.26 -10.58 20.82
N ASN A 255 -0.03 -10.71 21.31
CA ASN A 255 0.38 -10.13 22.59
C ASN A 255 0.51 -8.60 22.50
N SER A 256 0.47 -7.89 23.63
CA SER A 256 0.85 -6.48 23.69
C SER A 256 2.33 -6.25 24.02
N TRP A 257 2.74 -4.99 23.81
CA TRP A 257 4.00 -4.41 24.25
C TRP A 257 4.26 -4.47 25.77
N TYR A 258 3.29 -4.92 26.58
CA TYR A 258 3.56 -5.26 27.96
C TYR A 258 4.60 -6.40 28.09
N TYR A 259 4.52 -7.37 27.18
CA TYR A 259 5.39 -8.54 27.22
C TYR A 259 6.61 -8.36 26.32
N SER A 260 6.38 -8.05 25.05
CA SER A 260 7.41 -7.81 24.04
C SER A 260 6.76 -7.18 22.79
N HIS A 261 7.55 -6.96 21.74
CA HIS A 261 6.98 -6.58 20.44
C HIS A 261 5.83 -7.55 20.07
N PRO A 262 4.63 -7.03 19.79
CA PRO A 262 3.49 -7.82 19.35
C PRO A 262 3.84 -8.75 18.18
N ALA A 263 3.24 -9.93 18.20
CA ALA A 263 3.31 -10.93 17.15
C ALA A 263 2.01 -11.73 17.15
N GLY A 264 1.43 -11.97 15.97
CA GLY A 264 0.15 -12.66 15.86
C GLY A 264 -0.54 -12.45 14.51
N PRO A 265 -1.87 -12.49 14.49
CA PRO A 265 -2.65 -12.27 13.28
C PRO A 265 -2.74 -10.78 12.91
N ASN A 266 -2.89 -10.51 11.62
CA ASN A 266 -3.18 -9.20 11.04
C ASN A 266 -4.45 -9.26 10.20
N ALA A 267 -5.03 -8.13 9.81
CA ALA A 267 -6.02 -8.13 8.73
C ALA A 267 -5.32 -8.40 7.39
N ILE A 268 -4.23 -7.68 7.13
CA ILE A 268 -3.39 -7.87 5.96
C ILE A 268 -1.93 -7.99 6.38
N PHE A 269 -1.22 -8.95 5.79
CA PHE A 269 0.24 -8.97 5.81
C PHE A 269 0.75 -8.86 4.37
N LEU A 270 1.81 -8.07 4.14
CA LEU A 270 2.30 -7.87 2.79
C LEU A 270 3.82 -7.80 2.63
N ARG A 271 4.27 -8.33 1.49
CA ARG A 271 5.57 -8.12 0.86
C ARG A 271 5.33 -7.77 -0.60
N ALA A 272 5.12 -6.48 -0.88
CA ALA A 272 4.67 -6.03 -2.20
C ALA A 272 5.82 -5.71 -3.17
N LYS A 273 5.56 -5.86 -4.46
CA LYS A 273 6.39 -5.34 -5.56
C LYS A 273 5.90 -3.95 -6.05
N GLY A 274 4.89 -3.38 -5.39
CA GLY A 274 4.28 -2.09 -5.68
C GLY A 274 2.93 -2.17 -6.39
N GLN A 275 2.30 -1.01 -6.63
CA GLN A 275 0.96 -0.91 -7.23
C GLN A 275 -0.09 -1.71 -6.45
N ILE A 276 -0.15 -1.50 -5.14
CA ILE A 276 -1.18 -2.05 -4.27
C ILE A 276 -2.19 -0.95 -3.98
N VAL A 277 -3.48 -1.23 -4.17
CA VAL A 277 -4.57 -0.34 -3.80
C VAL A 277 -5.46 -1.02 -2.76
N ILE A 278 -5.59 -0.42 -1.59
CA ILE A 278 -6.45 -0.91 -0.50
C ILE A 278 -7.47 0.20 -0.20
N ARG A 279 -8.75 -0.02 -0.50
CA ARG A 279 -9.77 1.02 -0.32
C ARG A 279 -11.09 0.56 0.23
N TYR A 280 -11.73 1.38 1.05
CA TYR A 280 -13.10 1.14 1.52
C TYR A 280 -13.30 -0.21 2.22
N ASN A 281 -12.26 -0.75 2.88
CA ASN A 281 -12.36 -1.97 3.65
C ASN A 281 -12.56 -1.65 5.14
N ASP A 282 -13.27 -2.54 5.82
CA ASP A 282 -13.38 -2.58 7.27
C ASP A 282 -12.46 -3.70 7.79
N MET A 283 -11.40 -3.31 8.51
CA MET A 283 -10.40 -4.23 9.05
C MET A 283 -10.39 -4.10 10.58
N ILE A 284 -11.12 -5.00 11.23
CA ILE A 284 -11.59 -4.80 12.61
C ILE A 284 -11.22 -6.02 13.46
N GLY A 285 -10.28 -5.82 14.40
CA GLY A 285 -10.06 -6.76 15.49
C GLY A 285 -11.08 -6.59 16.62
N SER A 286 -10.86 -7.23 17.76
CA SER A 286 -11.66 -7.04 18.97
C SER A 286 -10.79 -7.07 20.23
N ASN A 287 -11.33 -6.75 21.42
CA ASN A 287 -10.55 -6.88 22.66
C ASN A 287 -10.13 -8.34 22.92
N GLU A 288 -10.94 -9.29 22.46
CA GLU A 288 -10.74 -10.72 22.51
C GLU A 288 -9.74 -11.20 21.44
N HIS A 289 -9.77 -10.58 20.25
CA HIS A 289 -8.99 -10.97 19.08
C HIS A 289 -8.26 -9.77 18.45
N ARG A 290 -7.43 -9.06 19.23
CA ARG A 290 -6.63 -7.95 18.71
C ARG A 290 -5.60 -8.45 17.70
N PHE A 291 -5.43 -7.67 16.65
CA PHE A 291 -4.33 -7.89 15.70
C PHE A 291 -2.98 -7.55 16.31
N ASN A 292 -1.90 -8.02 15.68
CA ASN A 292 -0.56 -7.47 15.86
C ASN A 292 -0.56 -6.02 15.37
N ASP A 293 -0.55 -5.85 14.06
CA ASP A 293 -0.89 -4.62 13.34
C ASP A 293 -2.17 -4.88 12.54
N VAL A 294 -2.97 -3.86 12.25
CA VAL A 294 -4.09 -4.11 11.33
C VAL A 294 -3.53 -4.46 9.94
N ILE A 295 -2.53 -3.72 9.47
CA ILE A 295 -1.70 -4.08 8.33
C ILE A 295 -0.22 -4.10 8.74
N GLU A 296 0.39 -5.28 8.73
CA GLU A 296 1.84 -5.50 8.97
C GLU A 296 2.55 -5.70 7.62
N ALA A 297 3.83 -5.35 7.54
CA ALA A 297 4.58 -5.56 6.31
C ALA A 297 5.98 -6.14 6.51
N TYR A 298 6.46 -6.84 5.48
CA TYR A 298 7.81 -7.38 5.47
C TYR A 298 8.85 -6.30 5.19
N GLY A 299 9.91 -6.25 6.00
CA GLY A 299 11.16 -5.61 5.65
C GLY A 299 11.21 -4.10 5.88
N ASN A 300 10.82 -3.64 7.07
CA ASN A 300 10.70 -2.23 7.49
C ASN A 300 11.95 -1.36 7.21
N GLY A 301 13.14 -1.98 7.12
CA GLY A 301 14.41 -1.31 6.81
C GLY A 301 14.91 -1.47 5.36
N LYS A 302 14.08 -1.98 4.43
CA LYS A 302 14.50 -2.32 3.06
C LYS A 302 13.84 -1.44 2.01
N PHE A 303 14.57 -1.14 0.92
CA PHE A 303 14.06 -0.37 -0.22
C PHE A 303 12.87 -1.04 -0.91
N ASP A 304 12.83 -2.38 -0.90
CA ASP A 304 11.75 -3.20 -1.45
C ASP A 304 10.79 -3.71 -0.36
N GLY A 305 10.89 -3.16 0.86
CA GLY A 305 10.03 -3.51 1.98
C GLY A 305 8.69 -2.78 1.95
N GLY A 306 7.74 -3.28 2.72
CA GLY A 306 6.43 -2.65 2.86
C GLY A 306 5.58 -2.76 1.60
N PHE A 307 4.81 -1.70 1.37
CA PHE A 307 4.13 -1.43 0.11
C PHE A 307 5.11 -1.18 -1.05
N ASN A 308 6.40 -1.04 -0.75
CA ASN A 308 7.48 -0.78 -1.69
C ASN A 308 7.32 0.56 -2.41
N ARG A 309 6.43 0.62 -3.42
CA ARG A 309 6.22 1.81 -4.24
C ARG A 309 4.83 1.88 -4.87
N ASP A 310 4.46 3.07 -5.33
CA ASP A 310 3.34 3.32 -6.24
C ASP A 310 1.99 2.79 -5.72
N SER A 311 1.73 2.91 -4.43
CA SER A 311 0.59 2.26 -3.76
C SER A 311 -0.33 3.25 -3.05
N ASP A 312 -1.62 2.91 -3.01
CA ASP A 312 -2.70 3.75 -2.50
C ASP A 312 -3.47 3.04 -1.40
N ILE A 313 -3.69 3.71 -0.27
CA ILE A 313 -4.43 3.17 0.86
C ILE A 313 -5.42 4.24 1.31
N TYR A 314 -6.71 4.08 1.04
CA TYR A 314 -7.67 5.14 1.32
C TYR A 314 -9.09 4.74 1.65
N GLY A 315 -9.75 5.56 2.46
CA GLY A 315 -11.15 5.33 2.82
C GLY A 315 -11.39 4.05 3.64
N ASN A 316 -10.35 3.48 4.24
CA ASN A 316 -10.47 2.26 5.06
C ASN A 316 -10.72 2.61 6.53
N TYR A 317 -11.25 1.64 7.25
CA TYR A 317 -11.33 1.65 8.70
C TYR A 317 -10.41 0.58 9.30
N PHE A 318 -9.48 1.01 10.15
CA PHE A 318 -8.53 0.17 10.88
C PHE A 318 -8.86 0.18 12.36
N ALA A 319 -9.09 -0.98 12.96
CA ALA A 319 -9.43 -1.04 14.37
C ALA A 319 -8.81 -2.22 15.15
N PHE A 320 -8.46 -1.95 16.41
CA PHE A 320 -8.12 -2.95 17.44
C PHE A 320 -6.88 -3.81 17.16
N ALA A 321 -5.73 -3.14 17.14
CA ALA A 321 -4.40 -3.77 17.10
C ALA A 321 -3.62 -3.52 18.41
N ASN A 322 -2.65 -4.37 18.70
CA ASN A 322 -1.74 -4.23 19.85
C ASN A 322 -0.47 -3.42 19.52
N ASP A 323 -0.16 -3.20 18.23
CA ASP A 323 0.85 -2.26 17.75
C ASP A 323 0.22 -1.20 16.83
N ASP A 324 0.54 -1.18 15.53
CA ASP A 324 0.14 -0.12 14.62
C ASP A 324 -1.22 -0.38 13.95
N GLY A 325 -1.90 0.70 13.59
CA GLY A 325 -2.99 0.62 12.61
C GLY A 325 -2.47 0.23 11.24
N ILE A 326 -1.25 0.63 10.88
CA ILE A 326 -0.61 0.23 9.63
C ILE A 326 0.89 0.47 9.70
N GLU A 327 1.66 -0.51 9.24
CA GLU A 327 3.05 -0.32 8.83
C GLU A 327 3.11 0.08 7.36
N LEU A 328 3.53 1.32 7.09
CA LEU A 328 3.92 1.71 5.74
C LEU A 328 5.42 1.46 5.49
N ASP A 329 6.18 1.11 6.51
CA ASP A 329 7.64 1.01 6.60
C ASP A 329 8.31 0.34 5.39
N GLY A 330 9.57 0.69 5.15
CA GLY A 330 10.35 0.21 4.02
C GLY A 330 10.39 1.22 2.87
N GLY A 331 10.14 0.77 1.64
CA GLY A 331 10.37 1.58 0.44
C GLY A 331 9.60 2.90 0.47
N GLN A 332 8.29 2.85 0.72
CA GLN A 332 7.43 4.04 0.83
C GLN A 332 7.49 5.00 -0.38
N CYS A 333 7.92 4.55 -1.56
CA CYS A 333 8.17 5.42 -2.70
C CYS A 333 6.88 5.73 -3.46
N ASN A 334 6.38 6.97 -3.35
CA ASN A 334 5.04 7.35 -3.80
C ASN A 334 3.95 6.45 -3.19
N VAL A 335 4.07 6.14 -1.91
CA VAL A 335 3.01 5.48 -1.13
C VAL A 335 2.10 6.57 -0.54
N ARG A 336 0.79 6.40 -0.74
CA ARG A 336 -0.21 7.43 -0.47
C ARG A 336 -1.29 6.85 0.45
N PHE A 337 -1.46 7.45 1.61
CA PHE A 337 -2.38 7.03 2.66
C PHE A 337 -3.35 8.17 3.01
N TRP A 338 -4.62 8.06 2.62
CA TRP A 338 -5.57 9.16 2.83
C TRP A 338 -7.02 8.81 3.13
N GLY A 339 -7.71 9.71 3.82
CA GLY A 339 -9.15 9.54 4.09
C GLY A 339 -9.48 8.31 4.93
N ASN A 340 -8.49 7.72 5.61
CA ASN A 340 -8.69 6.55 6.46
C ASN A 340 -9.06 6.95 7.89
N LYS A 341 -9.70 6.03 8.60
CA LYS A 341 -9.91 6.11 10.05
C LYS A 341 -9.10 5.02 10.75
N VAL A 342 -8.34 5.38 11.78
CA VAL A 342 -7.61 4.44 12.66
C VAL A 342 -8.08 4.63 14.10
N GLU A 343 -8.46 3.54 14.76
CA GLU A 343 -9.01 3.56 16.12
C GLU A 343 -8.59 2.36 16.98
N GLY A 344 -8.35 2.56 18.28
CA GLY A 344 -8.14 1.46 19.22
C GLY A 344 -6.88 0.62 18.96
N THR A 345 -5.87 1.22 18.33
CA THR A 345 -4.53 0.64 18.12
C THR A 345 -3.53 1.30 19.08
N LEU A 346 -2.39 0.67 19.39
CA LEU A 346 -1.37 1.34 20.23
C LEU A 346 -0.89 2.62 19.53
N CYS A 347 -0.55 2.51 18.26
CA CYS A 347 -0.11 3.61 17.41
C CYS A 347 -0.92 3.66 16.12
N GLY A 348 -1.01 4.84 15.51
CA GLY A 348 -1.83 5.03 14.31
C GLY A 348 -1.16 4.49 13.05
N ILE A 349 -0.13 5.20 12.59
CA ILE A 349 0.55 4.95 11.31
C ILE A 349 2.05 4.85 11.57
N SER A 350 2.72 3.80 11.10
CA SER A 350 4.18 3.71 11.12
C SER A 350 4.78 4.08 9.76
N THR A 351 5.82 4.90 9.81
CA THR A 351 6.74 5.18 8.71
C THR A 351 8.19 5.00 9.18
N ALA A 352 8.42 4.04 10.07
CA ALA A 352 9.67 3.81 10.78
C ALA A 352 10.36 2.52 10.26
N ALA A 353 10.92 2.51 9.05
CA ALA A 353 11.52 3.66 8.36
C ALA A 353 10.97 3.91 6.94
N ASN A 354 10.91 5.19 6.54
CA ASN A 354 10.69 5.61 5.15
C ASN A 354 12.00 5.63 4.37
N VAL A 355 12.45 4.47 3.87
CA VAL A 355 13.82 4.32 3.33
C VAL A 355 14.03 4.90 1.93
N HIS A 356 12.94 5.13 1.17
CA HIS A 356 13.03 5.63 -0.20
C HIS A 356 12.14 6.84 -0.42
N GLY A 357 10.86 6.79 -0.11
CA GLY A 357 9.96 7.94 -0.19
C GLY A 357 9.79 8.52 -1.60
N PRO A 358 8.97 9.58 -1.76
CA PRO A 358 8.20 10.25 -0.72
C PRO A 358 6.96 9.44 -0.33
N SER A 359 6.57 9.59 0.94
CA SER A 359 5.29 9.11 1.46
C SER A 359 4.33 10.28 1.61
N PHE A 360 3.04 10.05 1.38
CA PHE A 360 1.98 11.06 1.50
C PHE A 360 0.89 10.58 2.44
N ILE A 361 0.73 11.23 3.59
CA ILE A 361 -0.26 10.90 4.62
C ILE A 361 -1.16 12.11 4.80
N PHE A 362 -2.41 12.03 4.34
CA PHE A 362 -3.30 13.18 4.34
C PHE A 362 -4.77 12.89 4.58
N ASN A 363 -5.51 13.85 5.14
CA ASN A 363 -6.95 13.74 5.41
C ASN A 363 -7.36 12.50 6.23
N ASN A 364 -6.45 11.96 7.05
CA ASN A 364 -6.77 10.80 7.90
C ASN A 364 -7.30 11.25 9.26
N LEU A 365 -8.13 10.41 9.86
CA LEU A 365 -8.58 10.51 11.24
C LEU A 365 -7.89 9.42 12.08
N VAL A 366 -7.02 9.81 13.00
CA VAL A 366 -6.50 8.89 14.02
C VAL A 366 -7.12 9.27 15.35
N VAL A 367 -7.88 8.35 15.94
CA VAL A 367 -8.73 8.64 17.09
C VAL A 367 -8.63 7.54 18.14
N ASN A 368 -8.73 7.90 19.42
CA ASN A 368 -8.87 6.94 20.53
C ASN A 368 -7.83 5.80 20.50
N LEU A 369 -6.53 6.13 20.35
CA LEU A 369 -5.47 5.11 20.45
C LEU A 369 -5.49 4.45 21.84
N GLY A 370 -5.14 3.17 21.87
CA GLY A 370 -5.14 2.32 23.04
C GLY A 370 -4.94 0.87 22.65
N ASP A 371 -3.91 0.20 23.15
CA ASP A 371 -3.74 -1.25 23.06
C ASP A 371 -4.71 -2.01 24.00
N GLU A 372 -4.53 -3.33 24.17
CA GLU A 372 -5.33 -4.13 25.11
C GLU A 372 -5.30 -3.65 26.56
N ARG A 373 -4.34 -2.81 26.93
CA ARG A 373 -4.17 -2.22 28.26
C ARG A 373 -4.50 -0.74 28.28
N ALA A 374 -5.14 -0.23 27.21
CA ALA A 374 -5.44 1.18 26.98
C ALA A 374 -4.20 2.09 26.95
N LYS A 375 -3.01 1.54 26.68
CA LYS A 375 -1.81 2.34 26.46
C LYS A 375 -1.87 2.95 25.06
N ALA A 376 -1.65 4.25 24.96
CA ALA A 376 -1.56 4.97 23.70
C ALA A 376 -0.10 5.34 23.40
N GLY A 377 0.32 5.12 22.16
CA GLY A 377 1.62 5.50 21.61
C GLY A 377 1.49 6.77 20.79
N SER A 378 1.79 6.73 19.48
CA SER A 378 1.84 7.90 18.60
C SER A 378 0.84 7.79 17.45
N ALA A 379 0.22 8.91 17.06
CA ALA A 379 -0.61 8.97 15.86
C ALA A 379 0.19 8.65 14.59
N VAL A 380 1.44 9.14 14.52
CA VAL A 380 2.40 8.71 13.50
C VAL A 380 3.76 8.41 14.13
N LYS A 381 4.24 7.18 13.98
CA LYS A 381 5.61 6.74 14.33
C LYS A 381 6.55 7.04 13.17
N ASN A 382 7.65 7.72 13.47
CA ASN A 382 8.66 8.09 12.51
C ASN A 382 10.07 7.77 13.03
N GLY A 383 11.05 7.98 12.17
CA GLY A 383 12.45 7.75 12.46
C GLY A 383 12.93 6.39 11.95
N GLY A 384 14.22 6.29 11.75
CA GLY A 384 14.93 5.07 11.41
C GLY A 384 16.41 5.40 11.31
N GLY A 385 17.23 4.39 11.03
CA GLY A 385 18.65 4.60 10.74
C GLY A 385 19.16 3.54 9.76
N THR A 386 20.15 3.83 8.90
CA THR A 386 21.45 4.48 9.18
C THR A 386 21.67 5.85 8.51
N THR A 387 21.16 6.91 9.14
CA THR A 387 21.43 8.36 8.91
C THR A 387 20.82 8.99 7.64
N TYR A 388 19.54 9.33 7.48
CA TYR A 388 18.32 9.24 8.30
C TYR A 388 17.15 9.01 7.35
N THR A 389 16.63 7.79 7.25
CA THR A 389 15.49 7.37 6.41
C THR A 389 15.59 7.69 4.90
N HIS A 390 16.19 8.79 4.42
CA HIS A 390 16.34 9.22 3.03
C HIS A 390 15.04 9.65 2.34
N GLY A 391 13.93 8.96 2.63
CA GLY A 391 12.61 9.34 2.17
C GLY A 391 12.03 10.54 2.92
N ILE A 392 11.25 11.35 2.21
CA ILE A 392 10.50 12.48 2.79
C ILE A 392 9.07 12.03 3.06
N SER A 393 8.61 12.16 4.30
CA SER A 393 7.21 11.94 4.68
C SER A 393 6.43 13.25 4.67
N HIS A 394 5.30 13.28 3.98
CA HIS A 394 4.42 14.44 3.88
C HIS A 394 3.15 14.23 4.71
N PHE A 395 2.85 15.13 5.63
CA PHE A 395 1.69 15.07 6.54
C PHE A 395 0.77 16.26 6.30
N TYR A 396 -0.38 16.05 5.69
CA TYR A 396 -1.28 17.14 5.32
C TYR A 396 -2.70 16.95 5.82
N HIS A 397 -3.28 17.97 6.45
CA HIS A 397 -4.73 18.00 6.71
C HIS A 397 -5.27 16.80 7.52
N ASN A 398 -4.42 16.13 8.31
CA ASN A 398 -4.86 15.05 9.17
C ASN A 398 -5.45 15.58 10.47
N THR A 399 -6.34 14.81 11.08
CA THR A 399 -6.89 15.08 12.41
C THR A 399 -6.50 13.94 13.36
N PHE A 400 -5.74 14.28 14.40
CA PHE A 400 -5.33 13.34 15.44
C PHE A 400 -5.96 13.75 16.78
N PHE A 401 -6.86 12.92 17.29
CA PHE A 401 -7.52 13.10 18.59
C PHE A 401 -7.28 11.87 19.47
N THR A 402 -6.26 11.92 20.31
CA THR A 402 -5.80 10.73 21.04
C THR A 402 -5.14 11.08 22.36
N LYS A 403 -5.09 10.12 23.29
CA LYS A 403 -4.33 10.23 24.54
C LYS A 403 -2.83 10.05 24.36
N GLY A 404 -2.39 9.66 23.16
CA GLY A 404 -1.00 9.48 22.80
C GLY A 404 -0.35 10.74 22.21
N ASN A 405 0.83 10.54 21.64
CA ASN A 405 1.62 11.54 20.93
C ASN A 405 1.08 11.77 19.50
N GLY A 406 1.50 12.88 18.88
CA GLY A 406 1.13 13.23 17.51
C GLY A 406 2.05 12.58 16.48
N ILE A 407 2.69 13.40 15.65
CA ILE A 407 3.76 12.99 14.74
C ILE A 407 5.05 12.92 15.56
N MET A 408 5.51 11.70 15.86
CA MET A 408 6.60 11.47 16.81
C MET A 408 7.74 10.64 16.20
N ALA A 409 8.96 11.03 16.54
CA ALA A 409 10.17 10.26 16.36
C ALA A 409 10.27 9.13 17.41
N VAL A 410 10.01 7.88 17.03
CA VAL A 410 10.18 6.71 17.91
C VAL A 410 11.45 5.93 17.58
N GLY A 411 11.85 5.99 16.32
CA GLY A 411 13.06 5.42 15.76
C GLY A 411 13.05 3.91 15.56
N TYR A 412 13.81 3.48 14.55
CA TYR A 412 13.95 2.08 14.12
C TYR A 412 15.42 1.75 13.89
N GLY A 413 15.83 0.51 14.19
CA GLY A 413 17.22 0.08 14.07
C GLY A 413 18.08 0.44 15.29
N LYS A 414 19.40 0.42 15.10
CA LYS A 414 20.41 0.50 16.18
C LYS A 414 21.23 1.78 16.20
N ASP A 415 21.07 2.67 15.22
CA ASP A 415 21.89 3.87 15.15
C ASP A 415 21.58 4.84 16.29
N ASP A 416 22.61 5.55 16.75
CA ASP A 416 22.49 6.61 17.75
C ASP A 416 21.47 7.69 17.34
N ASN A 417 21.23 7.77 16.04
CA ASN A 417 20.42 8.78 15.43
C ASN A 417 19.10 8.25 14.86
N ARG A 418 18.74 7.01 15.20
CA ARG A 418 17.54 6.33 14.70
C ARG A 418 16.22 7.11 14.84
N SER A 419 16.16 8.16 15.65
CA SER A 419 14.95 8.97 15.84
C SER A 419 14.74 10.07 14.80
N LYS A 420 15.74 10.53 14.03
CA LYS A 420 15.48 11.63 13.06
C LYS A 420 14.97 11.09 11.71
N PHE A 421 14.23 11.95 11.01
CA PHE A 421 13.58 11.69 9.73
C PHE A 421 13.35 13.01 8.98
N TYR A 422 13.08 12.94 7.68
CA TYR A 422 12.66 14.10 6.89
C TYR A 422 11.14 14.16 6.80
N GLY A 423 10.56 15.28 7.24
CA GLY A 423 9.12 15.47 7.28
C GLY A 423 8.70 16.86 6.80
N ILE A 424 7.62 16.92 6.02
CA ILE A 424 6.93 18.17 5.67
C ILE A 424 5.51 18.08 6.23
N SER A 425 5.13 19.04 7.07
CA SER A 425 3.81 19.06 7.71
C SER A 425 3.07 20.35 7.37
N ARG A 426 1.77 20.25 7.07
CA ARG A 426 0.90 21.41 6.83
C ARG A 426 -0.54 21.13 7.24
N ASN A 427 -1.14 22.07 7.98
CA ASN A 427 -2.58 22.08 8.30
C ASN A 427 -3.10 20.82 9.04
N ASN A 428 -2.29 20.17 9.87
CA ASN A 428 -2.76 19.06 10.71
C ASN A 428 -3.41 19.59 11.99
N LEU A 429 -4.50 18.96 12.43
CA LEU A 429 -5.18 19.24 13.70
C LEU A 429 -4.76 18.20 14.73
N LEU A 430 -4.18 18.66 15.84
CA LEU A 430 -3.63 17.81 16.90
C LEU A 430 -4.30 18.14 18.23
N ALA A 431 -5.10 17.21 18.75
CA ALA A 431 -5.71 17.27 20.07
C ALA A 431 -5.23 16.05 20.87
N LEU A 432 -4.15 16.27 21.64
CA LEU A 432 -3.31 15.23 22.22
C LEU A 432 -3.20 15.41 23.73
N SER A 433 -2.95 14.32 24.48
CA SER A 433 -2.73 14.39 25.94
C SER A 433 -1.56 13.53 26.46
N GLY A 434 -0.70 13.03 25.57
CA GLY A 434 0.40 12.11 25.91
C GLY A 434 1.77 12.59 25.47
#